data_AF-A0A7L5AB90-F1
#
_entry.id   AF-A0A7L5AB90-F1
#
_cell.length_a   1.000
_cell.length_b   1.000
_cell.length_c   1.000
_cell.angle_alpha   90.00
_cell.angle_beta   90.00
_cell.angle_gamma   90.00
#
_symmetry.space_group_name_H-M   'P 1'
#
loop_
_entity.id
_entity.type
_entity.pdbx_description
1 polymer ?
#
loop_
_entity_poly.entity_id
_entity_poly.type
_entity_poly.pdbx_seq_one_letter_code
_entity_poly.pdbx_strand_id
1 'polypeptide(L)'
;MTPEDRARRIKVLIFDVDGVLTNGDITIIPQPDGSGIEVKSFSAHDGLGMSFARIGGLRLGIITKRQSQVVALRARDLKLEFVYQGQAHKAHAFQEIAAKAGVTLDEMAYVGDDIVDLPCLRICGLAIATANARSQVKEIAHYVTPHAGGAGAGRDAIEFVLAAQGSLARVIEQYLDESDPTARASDIGSGNM
;
A
#
# COMPACT_ATOMS: atom_id res chain seq x y z
N MET A 1 -18.39 -3.10 -14.96
CA MET A 1 -16.98 -3.54 -14.87
C MET A 1 -16.79 -4.15 -13.51
N THR A 2 -16.40 -5.41 -13.44
CA THR A 2 -16.19 -6.06 -12.14
C THR A 2 -14.91 -5.54 -11.48
N PRO A 3 -14.67 -5.81 -10.19
CA PRO A 3 -13.42 -5.48 -9.54
C PRO A 3 -12.20 -6.14 -10.22
N GLU A 4 -12.33 -7.36 -10.72
CA GLU A 4 -11.27 -8.09 -11.44
C GLU A 4 -10.94 -7.44 -12.79
N ASP A 5 -11.95 -6.99 -13.54
CA ASP A 5 -11.73 -6.26 -14.80
C ASP A 5 -10.91 -4.97 -14.58
N ARG A 6 -11.16 -4.27 -13.46
CA ARG A 6 -10.39 -3.08 -13.07
C ARG A 6 -8.96 -3.48 -12.71
N ALA A 7 -8.80 -4.50 -11.88
CA ALA A 7 -7.52 -4.98 -11.36
C ALA A 7 -6.54 -5.41 -12.47
N ARG A 8 -7.03 -5.99 -13.57
CA ARG A 8 -6.19 -6.40 -14.71
C ARG A 8 -5.35 -5.28 -15.33
N ARG A 9 -5.77 -4.02 -15.19
CA ARG A 9 -5.09 -2.86 -15.79
C ARG A 9 -4.15 -2.15 -14.83
N ILE A 10 -4.13 -2.57 -13.56
CA ILE A 10 -3.40 -1.84 -12.52
C ILE A 10 -1.90 -2.04 -12.65
N LYS A 11 -1.16 -0.93 -12.69
CA LYS A 11 0.30 -0.88 -12.73
C LYS A 11 0.90 -0.28 -11.45
N VAL A 12 0.14 0.56 -10.77
CA VAL A 12 0.58 1.25 -9.54
C VAL A 12 -0.44 1.05 -8.42
N LEU A 13 0.02 0.60 -7.26
CA LEU A 13 -0.81 0.54 -6.03
C LEU A 13 -0.29 1.57 -5.03
N ILE A 14 -1.19 2.44 -4.58
CA ILE A 14 -0.91 3.43 -3.55
C ILE A 14 -1.73 3.11 -2.31
N PHE A 15 -1.08 3.14 -1.16
CA PHE A 15 -1.69 2.85 0.13
C PHE A 15 -1.77 4.13 0.97
N ASP A 16 -2.85 4.31 1.72
CA ASP A 16 -2.74 5.03 2.98
C ASP A 16 -1.88 4.23 3.97
N VAL A 17 -1.49 4.86 5.08
CA VAL A 17 -0.72 4.23 6.13
C VAL A 17 -1.59 3.79 7.31
N ASP A 18 -2.33 4.72 7.92
CA ASP A 18 -2.92 4.50 9.24
C ASP A 18 -4.32 3.91 9.11
N GLY A 19 -4.50 2.65 9.53
CA GLY A 19 -5.74 1.90 9.28
C GLY A 19 -5.70 1.07 7.99
N VAL A 20 -4.59 1.16 7.25
CA VAL A 20 -4.28 0.36 6.05
C VAL A 20 -3.04 -0.52 6.23
N LEU A 21 -1.85 0.09 6.30
CA LEU A 21 -0.60 -0.65 6.57
C LEU A 21 -0.34 -0.81 8.08
N THR A 22 -1.07 -0.06 8.89
CA THR A 22 -1.15 -0.19 10.35
C THR A 22 -2.61 -0.44 10.76
N ASN A 23 -2.84 -0.77 12.02
CA ASN A 23 -4.17 -0.94 12.59
C ASN A 23 -4.91 0.40 12.88
N GLY A 24 -4.26 1.55 12.62
CA GLY A 24 -4.81 2.89 12.84
C GLY A 24 -4.48 3.51 14.19
N ASP A 25 -3.85 2.76 15.11
CA ASP A 25 -3.45 3.30 16.40
C ASP A 25 -2.25 4.25 16.29
N ILE A 26 -2.26 5.29 17.11
CA ILE A 26 -1.14 6.22 17.28
C ILE A 26 -0.63 6.07 18.71
N THR A 27 0.44 5.28 18.89
CA THR A 27 1.08 5.12 20.18
C THR A 27 2.14 6.19 20.37
N ILE A 28 2.07 6.94 21.47
CA ILE A 28 3.07 7.95 21.84
C ILE A 28 3.64 7.58 23.20
N ILE A 29 4.96 7.34 23.25
CA ILE A 29 5.69 7.11 24.49
C ILE A 29 6.23 8.46 24.98
N PRO A 30 5.73 8.99 26.12
CA PRO A 30 6.18 10.29 26.62
C PRO A 30 7.64 10.21 27.09
N GLN A 31 8.40 11.27 26.83
CA GLN A 31 9.77 11.43 27.31
C GLN A 31 9.85 12.42 28.47
N PRO A 32 10.90 12.34 29.33
CA PRO A 32 11.10 13.28 30.44
C PRO A 32 11.23 14.75 30.02
N ASP A 33 11.65 15.02 28.78
CA ASP A 33 11.79 16.37 28.22
C ASP A 33 10.47 16.96 27.68
N GLY A 34 9.36 16.22 27.80
CA GLY A 34 8.04 16.62 27.30
C GLY A 34 7.80 16.29 25.82
N SER A 35 8.79 15.73 25.11
CA SER A 35 8.61 15.18 23.77
C SER A 35 7.95 13.78 23.82
N GLY A 36 7.64 13.22 22.65
CA GLY A 36 7.07 11.88 22.55
C GLY A 36 7.67 11.08 21.40
N ILE A 37 7.92 9.80 21.63
CA ILE A 37 8.27 8.84 20.57
C ILE A 37 6.99 8.27 20.00
N GLU A 38 6.72 8.53 18.73
CA GLU A 38 5.65 7.85 17.99
C GLU A 38 6.08 6.41 17.67
N VAL A 39 5.20 5.45 17.94
CA VAL A 39 5.37 4.04 17.60
C VAL A 39 4.20 3.60 16.72
N LYS A 40 4.52 2.90 15.63
CA LYS A 40 3.55 2.27 14.73
C LYS A 40 3.97 0.84 14.46
N SER A 41 3.00 -0.06 14.43
CA SER A 41 3.21 -1.46 14.07
C SER A 41 2.74 -1.71 12.64
N PHE A 42 3.53 -2.48 11.89
CA PHE A 42 3.24 -2.87 10.51
C PHE A 42 3.23 -4.40 10.41
N SER A 43 2.46 -4.93 9.47
CA SER A 43 2.40 -6.38 9.25
C SER A 43 3.60 -6.90 8.45
N ALA A 44 4.10 -8.07 8.86
CA ALA A 44 5.06 -8.84 8.06
C ALA A 44 4.40 -9.42 6.79
N HIS A 45 3.10 -9.75 6.85
CA HIS A 45 2.34 -10.23 5.68
C HIS A 45 2.30 -9.17 4.58
N ASP A 46 2.03 -7.91 4.96
CA ASP A 46 2.06 -6.77 4.03
C ASP A 46 3.47 -6.61 3.45
N GLY A 47 4.51 -6.77 4.27
CA GLY A 47 5.89 -6.76 3.81
C GLY A 47 6.16 -7.75 2.68
N LEU A 48 5.81 -9.02 2.86
CA LEU A 48 5.94 -10.05 1.83
C LEU A 48 5.08 -9.71 0.59
N GLY A 49 3.90 -9.13 0.80
CA GLY A 49 3.07 -8.61 -0.29
C GLY A 49 3.80 -7.58 -1.15
N MET A 50 4.54 -6.64 -0.54
CA MET A 50 5.31 -5.64 -1.30
C MET A 50 6.37 -6.30 -2.18
N SER A 51 7.00 -7.38 -1.72
CA SER A 51 7.92 -8.19 -2.54
C SER A 51 7.21 -8.84 -3.72
N PHE A 52 6.03 -9.43 -3.50
CA PHE A 52 5.23 -10.04 -4.56
C PHE A 52 4.82 -9.04 -5.61
N ALA A 53 4.37 -7.85 -5.21
CA ALA A 53 4.04 -6.78 -6.13
C ALA A 53 5.22 -6.41 -7.02
N ARG A 54 6.43 -6.24 -6.48
CA ARG A 54 7.62 -5.94 -7.28
C ARG A 54 7.97 -7.04 -8.27
N ILE A 55 7.96 -8.31 -7.85
CA ILE A 55 8.18 -9.46 -8.75
C ILE A 55 7.10 -9.52 -9.84
N GLY A 56 5.87 -9.15 -9.48
CA GLY A 56 4.74 -9.02 -10.40
C GLY A 56 4.80 -7.80 -11.33
N GLY A 57 5.80 -6.92 -11.18
CA GLY A 57 5.95 -5.72 -12.00
C GLY A 57 5.08 -4.53 -11.57
N LEU A 58 4.44 -4.60 -10.40
CA LEU A 58 3.67 -3.50 -9.83
C LEU A 58 4.60 -2.50 -9.15
N ARG A 59 4.28 -1.21 -9.32
CA ARG A 59 4.95 -0.10 -8.63
C ARG A 59 4.13 0.30 -7.41
N LEU A 60 4.82 0.68 -6.34
CA LEU A 60 4.21 0.82 -5.02
C LEU A 60 4.51 2.17 -4.39
N GLY A 61 3.58 2.65 -3.59
CA GLY A 61 3.79 3.86 -2.83
C GLY A 61 2.81 4.11 -1.70
N ILE A 62 3.07 5.16 -0.92
CA ILE A 62 2.19 5.62 0.14
C ILE A 62 1.86 7.10 0.00
N ILE A 63 0.64 7.47 0.40
CA ILE A 63 0.23 8.85 0.62
C ILE A 63 -0.39 8.95 2.02
N THR A 64 0.25 9.71 2.92
CA THR A 64 -0.26 9.96 4.27
C THR A 64 -0.31 11.44 4.59
N LYS A 65 -1.31 11.83 5.40
CA LYS A 65 -1.42 13.18 5.97
C LYS A 65 -0.38 13.46 7.04
N ARG A 66 0.05 12.43 7.77
CA ARG A 66 1.03 12.57 8.85
C ARG A 66 2.44 12.61 8.25
N GLN A 67 3.36 13.22 8.99
CA GLN A 67 4.78 13.13 8.71
C GLN A 67 5.42 12.45 9.91
N SER A 68 6.06 11.30 9.68
CA SER A 68 6.63 10.48 10.74
C SER A 68 7.90 9.77 10.29
N GLN A 69 8.90 9.76 11.16
CA GLN A 69 10.15 9.05 10.90
C GLN A 69 9.94 7.54 10.82
N VAL A 70 8.99 7.00 11.59
CA VAL A 70 8.65 5.57 11.58
C VAL A 70 8.14 5.13 10.20
N VAL A 71 7.30 5.97 9.57
CA VAL A 71 6.78 5.73 8.22
C VAL A 71 7.90 5.83 7.18
N ALA A 72 8.81 6.80 7.32
CA ALA A 72 9.95 6.93 6.41
C ALA A 72 10.89 5.72 6.47
N LEU A 73 11.19 5.22 7.67
CA LEU A 73 11.98 4.00 7.87
C LEU A 73 11.31 2.80 7.20
N ARG A 74 10.03 2.57 7.50
CA ARG A 74 9.30 1.44 6.95
C ARG A 74 9.18 1.50 5.42
N ALA A 75 8.92 2.68 4.85
CA ALA A 75 8.81 2.86 3.40
C ALA A 75 10.12 2.48 2.68
N ARG A 76 11.27 2.81 3.28
CA ARG A 76 12.60 2.40 2.79
C ARG A 76 12.82 0.89 2.90
N ASP A 77 12.49 0.29 4.04
CA ASP A 77 12.60 -1.18 4.22
C ASP A 77 11.77 -1.95 3.19
N LEU A 78 10.58 -1.41 2.90
CA LEU A 78 9.65 -1.94 1.91
C LEU A 78 10.02 -1.58 0.47
N LYS A 79 11.07 -0.79 0.24
CA LYS A 79 11.53 -0.34 -1.10
C LYS A 79 10.40 0.31 -1.91
N LEU A 80 9.59 1.16 -1.26
CA LEU A 80 8.52 1.88 -1.93
C LEU A 80 9.09 2.97 -2.85
N GLU A 81 8.53 3.07 -4.05
CA GLU A 81 8.98 4.03 -5.06
C GLU A 81 8.42 5.43 -4.78
N PHE A 82 7.14 5.50 -4.41
CA PHE A 82 6.46 6.78 -4.15
C PHE A 82 6.19 6.95 -2.65
N VAL A 83 6.81 7.95 -2.02
CA VAL A 83 6.65 8.22 -0.59
C VAL A 83 6.22 9.66 -0.38
N TYR A 84 4.93 9.87 -0.13
CA TYR A 84 4.35 11.20 0.03
C TYR A 84 3.76 11.35 1.44
N GLN A 85 4.50 12.03 2.30
CA GLN A 85 4.08 12.35 3.67
C GLN A 85 3.62 13.81 3.79
N GLY A 86 2.87 14.14 4.85
CA GLY A 86 2.38 15.50 5.08
C GLY A 86 1.34 15.98 4.06
N GLN A 87 0.67 15.08 3.34
CA GLN A 87 -0.20 15.44 2.22
C GLN A 87 -1.63 15.75 2.68
N ALA A 88 -1.93 17.03 2.89
CA ALA A 88 -3.29 17.48 3.20
C ALA A 88 -4.30 17.15 2.09
N HIS A 89 -3.87 17.26 0.83
CA HIS A 89 -4.69 17.03 -0.36
C HIS A 89 -4.20 15.81 -1.15
N LYS A 90 -4.61 14.62 -0.71
CA LYS A 90 -4.11 13.35 -1.26
C LYS A 90 -4.35 13.16 -2.77
N ALA A 91 -5.45 13.69 -3.31
CA ALA A 91 -5.77 13.58 -4.74
C ALA A 91 -4.71 14.25 -5.63
N HIS A 92 -4.13 15.38 -5.21
CA HIS A 92 -3.06 16.04 -5.98
C HIS A 92 -1.79 15.19 -5.99
N ALA A 93 -1.39 14.65 -4.83
CA ALA A 93 -0.25 13.74 -4.74
C ALA A 93 -0.46 12.47 -5.59
N PHE A 94 -1.69 11.93 -5.61
CA PHE A 94 -2.04 10.78 -6.43
C PHE A 94 -1.91 11.06 -7.93
N GLN A 95 -2.37 12.23 -8.39
CA GLN A 95 -2.21 12.68 -9.78
C GLN A 95 -0.74 12.94 -10.14
N GLU A 96 0.05 13.51 -9.22
CA GLU A 96 1.49 13.69 -9.40
C GLU A 96 2.21 12.36 -9.56
N ILE A 97 1.84 11.35 -8.77
CA ILE A 97 2.37 9.99 -8.92
C ILE A 97 1.99 9.42 -10.28
N ALA A 98 0.75 9.57 -10.74
CA ALA A 98 0.32 9.11 -12.06
C ALA A 98 1.22 9.71 -13.17
N ALA A 99 1.45 11.02 -13.10
CA ALA A 99 2.30 11.74 -14.05
C ALA A 99 3.76 11.25 -14.01
N LYS A 100 4.35 11.12 -12.82
CA LYS A 100 5.73 10.59 -12.64
C LYS A 100 5.85 9.14 -13.09
N ALA A 101 4.79 8.36 -12.90
CA ALA A 101 4.74 6.97 -13.30
C ALA A 101 4.51 6.77 -14.80
N GLY A 102 4.01 7.80 -15.50
CA GLY A 102 3.63 7.69 -16.91
C GLY A 102 2.42 6.79 -17.12
N VAL A 103 1.50 6.76 -16.15
CA VAL A 103 0.26 5.96 -16.19
C VAL A 103 -0.97 6.85 -16.04
N THR A 104 -2.11 6.35 -16.48
CA THR A 104 -3.39 7.01 -16.26
C THR A 104 -3.99 6.63 -14.91
N LEU A 105 -4.94 7.42 -14.40
CA LEU A 105 -5.57 7.14 -13.11
C LEU A 105 -6.34 5.81 -13.10
N ASP A 106 -6.84 5.35 -14.26
CA ASP A 106 -7.52 4.05 -14.39
C ASP A 106 -6.56 2.84 -14.36
N GLU A 107 -5.26 3.07 -14.50
CA GLU A 107 -4.19 2.09 -14.31
C GLU A 107 -3.61 2.12 -12.88
N MET A 108 -4.23 2.90 -11.98
CA MET A 108 -3.82 3.02 -10.58
C MET A 108 -4.89 2.51 -9.63
N ALA A 109 -4.43 1.89 -8.54
CA ALA A 109 -5.27 1.51 -7.42
C ALA A 109 -4.92 2.34 -6.19
N TYR A 110 -5.93 2.58 -5.35
CA TYR A 110 -5.76 3.21 -4.05
C TYR A 110 -6.39 2.35 -2.95
N VAL A 111 -5.65 2.12 -1.87
CA VAL A 111 -6.11 1.39 -0.67
C VAL A 111 -6.27 2.39 0.47
N GLY A 112 -7.48 2.53 1.01
CA GLY A 112 -7.81 3.48 2.08
C GLY A 112 -8.77 2.92 3.12
N ASP A 113 -8.94 3.63 4.24
CA ASP A 113 -9.82 3.21 5.33
C ASP A 113 -10.77 4.30 5.84
N ASP A 114 -10.44 5.58 5.67
CA ASP A 114 -11.25 6.70 6.19
C ASP A 114 -11.55 7.78 5.14
N ILE A 115 -12.41 8.74 5.51
CA ILE A 115 -12.96 9.82 4.67
C ILE A 115 -11.86 10.63 3.96
N VAL A 116 -10.68 10.72 4.59
CA VAL A 116 -9.52 11.42 4.03
C VAL A 116 -8.99 10.81 2.74
N ASP A 117 -9.35 9.55 2.46
CA ASP A 117 -8.96 8.81 1.26
C ASP A 117 -9.98 8.89 0.13
N LEU A 118 -11.23 9.31 0.42
CA LEU A 118 -12.28 9.42 -0.59
C LEU A 118 -11.87 10.20 -1.84
N PRO A 119 -11.10 11.31 -1.76
CA PRO A 119 -10.64 12.00 -2.95
C PRO A 119 -9.82 11.13 -3.92
N CYS A 120 -8.96 10.24 -3.39
CA CYS A 120 -8.18 9.30 -4.22
C CYS A 120 -9.04 8.13 -4.69
N LEU A 121 -9.81 7.53 -3.78
CA LEU A 121 -10.69 6.39 -4.07
C LEU A 121 -11.73 6.70 -5.16
N ARG A 122 -12.18 7.94 -5.26
CA ARG A 122 -13.16 8.37 -6.29
C ARG A 122 -12.57 8.50 -7.70
N ILE A 123 -11.25 8.71 -7.82
CA ILE A 123 -10.61 9.01 -9.10
C ILE A 123 -9.74 7.86 -9.63
N CYS A 124 -9.39 6.88 -8.79
CA CYS A 124 -8.56 5.75 -9.19
C CYS A 124 -9.34 4.70 -10.03
N GLY A 125 -8.59 3.88 -10.76
CA GLY A 125 -9.15 2.77 -11.55
C GLY A 125 -9.70 1.63 -10.71
N LEU A 126 -9.05 1.37 -9.58
CA LEU A 126 -9.47 0.37 -8.59
C LEU A 126 -9.40 0.98 -7.17
N ALA A 127 -10.56 1.02 -6.53
CA ALA A 127 -10.74 1.59 -5.19
C ALA A 127 -10.86 0.44 -4.21
N ILE A 128 -9.96 0.37 -3.23
CA ILE A 128 -9.90 -0.73 -2.28
C ILE A 128 -10.09 -0.17 -0.88
N ALA A 129 -11.01 -0.76 -0.12
CA ALA A 129 -11.21 -0.48 1.29
C ALA A 129 -10.66 -1.62 2.14
N THR A 130 -10.05 -1.30 3.29
CA THR A 130 -9.70 -2.34 4.26
C THR A 130 -10.93 -2.86 5.02
N ALA A 131 -10.83 -4.05 5.63
CA ALA A 131 -11.95 -4.61 6.38
C ALA A 131 -12.42 -3.72 7.55
N ASN A 132 -11.52 -2.94 8.17
CA ASN A 132 -11.82 -1.97 9.24
C ASN A 132 -12.24 -0.58 8.73
N ALA A 133 -12.28 -0.37 7.41
CA ALA A 133 -12.63 0.92 6.84
C ALA A 133 -14.03 1.40 7.26
N ARG A 134 -14.19 2.73 7.33
CA ARG A 134 -15.47 3.40 7.57
C ARG A 134 -16.47 3.07 6.46
N SER A 135 -17.76 3.10 6.80
CA SER A 135 -18.84 2.73 5.87
C SER A 135 -18.83 3.57 4.59
N GLN A 136 -18.53 4.87 4.70
CA GLN A 136 -18.45 5.79 3.56
C GLN A 136 -17.36 5.37 2.55
N VAL A 137 -16.27 4.78 3.03
CA VAL A 137 -15.18 4.28 2.19
C VAL A 137 -15.58 2.96 1.53
N LYS A 138 -16.17 2.04 2.30
CA LYS A 138 -16.68 0.77 1.77
C LYS A 138 -17.77 0.95 0.72
N GLU A 139 -18.63 1.95 0.87
CA GLU A 139 -19.72 2.24 -0.06
C GLU A 139 -19.24 2.57 -1.48
N ILE A 140 -18.08 3.21 -1.62
CA ILE A 140 -17.49 3.55 -2.92
C ILE A 140 -16.40 2.57 -3.38
N ALA A 141 -16.02 1.63 -2.51
CA ALA A 141 -14.96 0.69 -2.82
C ALA A 141 -15.41 -0.32 -3.87
N HIS A 142 -14.52 -0.62 -4.81
CA HIS A 142 -14.71 -1.68 -5.77
C HIS A 142 -14.39 -3.05 -5.15
N TYR A 143 -13.45 -3.09 -4.21
CA TYR A 143 -13.06 -4.28 -3.48
C TYR A 143 -12.86 -3.95 -2.00
N VAL A 144 -13.28 -4.85 -1.12
CA VAL A 144 -13.03 -4.76 0.32
C VAL A 144 -12.16 -5.94 0.71
N THR A 145 -11.02 -5.68 1.34
CA THR A 145 -10.09 -6.74 1.74
C THR A 145 -10.71 -7.63 2.83
N PRO A 146 -10.41 -8.94 2.86
CA PRO A 146 -10.86 -9.81 3.93
C PRO A 146 -10.19 -9.49 5.29
N HIS A 147 -8.93 -9.05 5.29
CA HIS A 147 -8.22 -8.66 6.50
C HIS A 147 -8.31 -7.15 6.78
N ALA A 148 -8.16 -6.79 8.05
CA ALA A 148 -8.06 -5.41 8.50
C ALA A 148 -6.66 -4.83 8.25
N GLY A 149 -6.57 -3.51 8.27
CA GLY A 149 -5.31 -2.78 8.20
C GLY A 149 -4.36 -3.19 9.31
N GLY A 150 -3.07 -3.28 8.99
CA GLY A 150 -2.04 -3.79 9.90
C GLY A 150 -2.12 -5.30 10.17
N ALA A 151 -3.09 -6.01 9.58
CA ALA A 151 -3.28 -7.45 9.73
C ALA A 151 -3.19 -8.21 8.38
N GLY A 152 -2.64 -7.59 7.33
CA GLY A 152 -2.51 -8.22 6.00
C GLY A 152 -3.38 -7.61 4.90
N ALA A 153 -4.12 -6.52 5.15
CA ALA A 153 -4.94 -5.90 4.11
C ALA A 153 -4.13 -5.38 2.91
N GLY A 154 -2.89 -4.91 3.13
CA GLY A 154 -1.99 -4.53 2.04
C GLY A 154 -1.63 -5.73 1.17
N ARG A 155 -1.36 -6.88 1.79
CA ARG A 155 -1.15 -8.16 1.11
C ARG A 155 -2.39 -8.59 0.31
N ASP A 156 -3.58 -8.53 0.91
CA ASP A 156 -4.83 -8.90 0.24
C ASP A 156 -5.04 -8.08 -1.04
N ALA A 157 -4.80 -6.77 -0.97
CA ALA A 157 -4.94 -5.89 -2.13
C ALA A 157 -3.97 -6.25 -3.27
N ILE A 158 -2.72 -6.57 -2.91
CA ILE A 158 -1.70 -6.97 -3.88
C ILE A 158 -2.04 -8.31 -4.53
N GLU A 159 -2.39 -9.32 -3.72
CA GLU A 159 -2.76 -10.63 -4.25
C GLU A 159 -4.02 -10.56 -5.11
N PHE A 160 -5.00 -9.73 -4.74
CA PHE A 160 -6.19 -9.52 -5.56
C PHE A 160 -5.81 -9.00 -6.96
N VAL A 161 -4.91 -8.01 -7.05
CA VAL A 161 -4.44 -7.48 -8.33
C VAL A 161 -3.67 -8.53 -9.13
N LEU A 162 -2.69 -9.20 -8.51
CA LEU A 162 -1.88 -10.22 -9.17
C LEU A 162 -2.70 -11.44 -9.61
N ALA A 163 -3.69 -11.84 -8.84
CA ALA A 163 -4.60 -12.94 -9.17
C ALA A 163 -5.48 -12.55 -10.36
N ALA A 164 -6.05 -11.35 -10.38
CA ALA A 164 -6.84 -10.86 -11.50
C ALA A 164 -6.01 -10.76 -12.80
N GLN A 165 -4.73 -10.43 -12.69
CA GLN A 165 -3.75 -10.42 -13.78
C GLN A 165 -3.25 -11.82 -14.18
N GLY A 166 -3.61 -12.87 -13.45
CA GLY A 166 -3.15 -14.25 -13.71
C GLY A 166 -1.66 -14.48 -13.40
N SER A 167 -1.01 -13.59 -12.65
CA SER A 167 0.43 -13.61 -12.39
C SER A 167 0.79 -14.14 -11.00
N LEU A 168 -0.16 -14.22 -10.07
CA LEU A 168 0.11 -14.55 -8.66
C LEU A 168 0.87 -15.88 -8.46
N ALA A 169 0.43 -16.97 -9.08
CA ALA A 169 1.10 -18.27 -8.93
C ALA A 169 2.56 -18.22 -9.41
N ARG A 170 2.80 -17.62 -10.58
CA ARG A 170 4.15 -17.40 -11.11
C ARG A 170 5.01 -16.56 -10.16
N VAL A 171 4.45 -15.50 -9.59
CA VAL A 171 5.14 -14.62 -8.64
C VAL A 171 5.54 -15.38 -7.37
N ILE A 172 4.66 -16.24 -6.85
CA ILE A 172 4.95 -17.07 -5.68
C ILE A 172 6.12 -18.03 -5.97
N GLU A 173 6.06 -18.76 -7.08
CA GLU A 173 7.14 -19.69 -7.47
C GLU A 173 8.46 -18.93 -7.68
N GLN A 174 8.41 -17.76 -8.33
CA GLN A 174 9.60 -16.94 -8.54
C GLN A 174 10.19 -16.43 -7.23
N TYR A 175 9.36 -16.03 -6.25
CA TYR A 175 9.86 -15.62 -4.93
C TYR A 175 10.54 -16.76 -4.16
N LEU A 176 10.05 -18.00 -4.34
CA LEU A 176 10.61 -19.19 -3.69
C LEU A 176 11.90 -19.70 -4.37
N ASP A 177 12.16 -19.30 -5.62
CA ASP A 177 13.38 -19.65 -6.34
C ASP A 177 14.57 -18.82 -5.85
N GLU A 178 15.39 -19.42 -4.98
CA GLU A 178 16.61 -18.79 -4.43
C GLU A 178 17.63 -18.40 -5.51
N SER A 179 17.55 -18.97 -6.72
CA SER A 179 18.42 -18.65 -7.84
C SER A 179 17.95 -17.44 -8.65
N ASP A 180 16.68 -17.03 -8.50
CA ASP A 180 16.11 -15.91 -9.23
C ASP A 180 16.67 -14.57 -8.70
N PRO A 181 17.30 -13.74 -9.55
CA PRO A 181 17.85 -12.45 -9.13
C PRO A 181 16.78 -11.46 -8.63
N THR A 182 15.56 -11.55 -9.15
CA THR A 182 14.41 -10.72 -8.78
C THR A 182 13.94 -11.06 -7.37
N ALA A 183 13.93 -12.35 -7.00
CA ALA A 183 13.60 -12.79 -5.66
C ALA A 183 14.56 -12.17 -4.62
N ARG A 184 15.86 -12.30 -4.85
CA ARG A 184 16.91 -11.70 -4.00
C ARG A 184 16.80 -10.18 -3.92
N ALA A 185 16.55 -9.51 -5.05
CA ALA A 185 16.36 -8.06 -5.07
C ALA A 185 15.07 -7.61 -4.36
N SER A 186 14.08 -8.51 -4.25
CA SER A 186 12.79 -8.23 -3.61
C SER A 186 12.84 -8.35 -2.08
N ASP A 187 13.89 -8.91 -1.49
CA ASP A 187 14.01 -9.01 -0.03
C ASP A 187 13.90 -7.66 0.65
N ILE A 188 13.13 -7.62 1.73
CA ILE A 188 12.88 -6.43 2.56
C ILE A 188 13.61 -6.55 3.89
N GLY A 189 13.94 -5.42 4.51
CA GLY A 189 14.59 -5.42 5.83
C GLY A 189 16.07 -5.83 5.83
N SER A 190 16.68 -6.02 4.66
CA SER A 190 18.14 -6.19 4.48
C SER A 190 18.92 -4.88 4.56
N GLY A 191 18.33 -3.84 5.19
CA GLY A 191 18.97 -2.54 5.36
C GLY A 191 20.37 -2.72 5.92
N ASN A 192 21.37 -2.14 5.24
CA ASN A 192 22.74 -2.06 5.73
C ASN A 192 22.70 -1.64 7.20
N MET A 193 23.04 -2.56 8.11
CA MET A 193 23.46 -2.21 9.46
C MET A 193 24.70 -1.32 9.40
#